data_AF-A0A094Q2E0-F1
#
_entry.id   AF-A0A094Q2E0-F1
#
_cell.length_a   1.000
_cell.length_b   1.000
_cell.length_c   1.000
_cell.angle_alpha   90.00
_cell.angle_beta   90.00
_cell.angle_gamma   90.00
#
_symmetry.space_group_name_H-M   'P 1'
#
loop_
_entity.id
_entity.type
_entity.pdbx_description
1 polymer ?
#
loop_
_entity_poly.entity_id
_entity_poly.type
_entity_poly.pdbx_seq_one_letter_code
_entity_poly.pdbx_strand_id
1 'polypeptide(L)'
;MPAKDPSREAHFPLIEKKYGEPMKYWFKVMATIKDKKYPEQIAHLRENYGFSQAHANALVMFSRGSTTTRKFETPSDYFKSIDPVQAKTLRKVFRILKAKYPELELVTAWNQPMLRKGTHYVFGASVAKNHILIAPFDSEVIKKMSPQLKGYKVNKKTVAVPNDWDVDEKILLNMVKNALSRK
;
A
#
# COMPACT_ATOMS: atom_id res chain seq x y z
N MET A 1 -5.87 -4.77 -15.70
CA MET A 1 -6.99 -5.30 -14.89
C MET A 1 -7.78 -4.11 -14.33
N PRO A 2 -9.12 -4.11 -14.40
CA PRO A 2 -9.91 -3.07 -13.75
C PRO A 2 -9.61 -3.06 -12.24
N ALA A 3 -9.65 -1.88 -11.63
CA ALA A 3 -9.50 -1.77 -10.19
C ALA A 3 -10.66 -2.52 -9.52
N LYS A 4 -10.35 -3.51 -8.68
CA LYS A 4 -11.37 -4.19 -7.87
C LYS A 4 -12.08 -3.15 -7.00
N ASP A 5 -13.40 -3.31 -6.83
CA ASP A 5 -14.18 -2.49 -5.90
C ASP A 5 -13.51 -2.53 -4.52
N PRO A 6 -13.08 -1.39 -3.96
CA PRO A 6 -12.40 -1.34 -2.68
C PRO A 6 -13.35 -1.55 -1.50
N SER A 7 -14.67 -1.53 -1.73
CA SER A 7 -15.69 -1.77 -0.71
C SER A 7 -15.56 -3.17 -0.13
N ARG A 8 -15.65 -3.28 1.19
CA ARG A 8 -15.72 -4.59 1.86
C ARG A 8 -17.02 -5.31 1.58
N GLU A 9 -18.08 -4.57 1.26
CA GLU A 9 -19.38 -5.12 0.89
C GLU A 9 -19.33 -5.87 -0.45
N ALA A 10 -18.34 -5.59 -1.30
CA ALA A 10 -18.11 -6.35 -2.54
C ALA A 10 -17.87 -7.86 -2.27
N HIS A 11 -17.52 -8.24 -1.05
CA HIS A 11 -17.41 -9.64 -0.63
C HIS A 11 -18.73 -10.26 -0.18
N PHE A 12 -19.75 -9.47 0.14
CA PHE A 12 -20.98 -9.98 0.78
C PHE A 12 -21.75 -10.99 -0.07
N PRO A 13 -21.96 -10.78 -1.39
CA PRO A 13 -22.62 -11.80 -2.21
C PRO A 13 -21.88 -13.14 -2.22
N LEU A 14 -20.54 -13.10 -2.16
CA LEU A 14 -19.71 -14.30 -2.11
C LEU A 14 -19.70 -14.96 -0.73
N ILE A 15 -19.84 -14.16 0.34
CA ILE A 15 -19.98 -14.64 1.71
C ILE A 15 -21.30 -15.40 1.84
N GLU A 16 -22.42 -14.78 1.46
CA GLU A 16 -23.74 -15.42 1.52
C GLU A 16 -23.78 -16.71 0.69
N LYS A 17 -23.28 -16.65 -0.55
CA LYS A 17 -23.21 -17.82 -1.44
C LYS A 17 -22.36 -18.95 -0.86
N LYS A 18 -21.26 -18.65 -0.17
CA LYS A 18 -20.31 -19.67 0.31
C LYS A 18 -20.66 -20.23 1.68
N TYR A 19 -21.25 -19.42 2.55
CA TYR A 19 -21.49 -19.79 3.95
C TYR A 19 -22.98 -20.00 4.27
N GLY A 20 -23.87 -19.84 3.27
CA GLY A 20 -25.26 -20.29 3.33
C GLY A 20 -26.23 -19.38 4.11
N GLU A 21 -25.71 -18.38 4.82
CA GLU A 21 -26.51 -17.46 5.63
C GLU A 21 -26.45 -16.02 5.10
N PRO A 22 -27.53 -15.23 5.26
CA PRO A 22 -27.56 -13.83 4.84
C PRO A 22 -26.64 -12.94 5.70
N MET A 23 -26.20 -11.81 5.17
CA MET A 23 -25.34 -10.87 5.90
C MET A 23 -25.94 -10.39 7.23
N LYS A 24 -27.27 -10.31 7.32
CA LYS A 24 -27.97 -10.00 8.58
C LYS A 24 -27.63 -11.00 9.70
N TYR A 25 -27.48 -12.29 9.37
CA TYR A 25 -27.04 -13.30 10.33
C TYR A 25 -25.59 -13.06 10.73
N TRP A 26 -24.70 -12.85 9.75
CA TRP A 26 -23.28 -12.61 10.02
C TRP A 26 -23.01 -11.35 10.85
N PHE A 27 -23.78 -10.28 10.64
CA PHE A 27 -23.69 -9.08 11.49
C PHE A 27 -24.13 -9.34 12.93
N LYS A 28 -25.12 -10.23 13.15
CA LYS A 28 -25.48 -10.66 14.51
C LYS A 28 -24.33 -11.46 15.16
N VAL A 29 -23.71 -12.38 14.42
CA VAL A 29 -22.51 -13.11 14.89
C VAL A 29 -21.41 -12.11 15.25
N MET A 30 -21.16 -11.09 14.42
CA MET A 30 -20.16 -10.08 14.74
C MET A 30 -20.51 -9.24 15.98
N ALA A 31 -21.79 -8.99 16.23
CA ALA A 31 -22.24 -8.25 17.41
C ALA A 31 -21.95 -8.99 18.73
N THR A 32 -21.98 -10.33 18.74
CA THR A 32 -21.67 -11.13 19.95
C THR A 32 -20.19 -11.14 20.31
N ILE A 33 -19.31 -10.85 19.34
CA ILE A 33 -17.85 -10.84 19.51
C ILE A 33 -17.23 -9.45 19.33
N LYS A 34 -18.05 -8.39 19.36
CA LYS A 34 -17.61 -7.01 19.04
C LYS A 34 -16.44 -6.53 19.91
N ASP A 35 -16.42 -6.95 21.18
CA ASP A 35 -15.43 -6.53 22.18
C ASP A 35 -14.14 -7.36 22.14
N LYS A 36 -14.13 -8.46 21.37
CA LYS A 36 -12.93 -9.29 21.17
C LYS A 36 -11.90 -8.54 20.33
N LYS A 37 -10.62 -8.90 20.49
CA LYS A 37 -9.55 -8.34 19.65
C LYS A 37 -9.72 -8.82 18.20
N TYR A 38 -9.21 -8.04 17.25
CA TYR A 38 -9.29 -8.38 15.82
C TYR A 38 -8.84 -9.83 15.50
N PRO A 39 -7.71 -10.35 16.02
CA PRO A 39 -7.31 -11.73 15.76
C PRO A 39 -8.31 -12.76 16.25
N GLU A 40 -8.96 -12.52 17.39
CA GLU A 40 -9.96 -13.42 17.99
C GLU A 40 -11.26 -13.40 17.19
N GLN A 41 -11.67 -12.23 16.68
CA GLN A 41 -12.83 -12.13 15.78
C GLN A 41 -12.61 -12.91 14.48
N ILE A 42 -11.40 -12.79 13.91
CA ILE A 42 -11.00 -13.55 12.72
C ILE A 42 -10.98 -15.06 13.00
N ALA A 43 -10.36 -15.48 14.10
CA ALA A 43 -10.29 -16.88 14.50
C ALA A 43 -11.71 -17.46 14.67
N HIS A 44 -12.60 -16.73 15.34
CA HIS A 44 -13.99 -17.15 15.54
C HIS A 44 -14.71 -17.46 14.22
N LEU A 45 -14.60 -16.61 13.21
CA LEU A 45 -15.20 -16.83 11.89
C LEU A 45 -14.56 -18.01 11.14
N ARG A 46 -13.24 -18.15 11.24
CA ARG A 46 -12.49 -19.18 10.51
C ARG A 46 -12.71 -20.57 11.10
N GLU A 47 -12.63 -20.69 12.41
CA GLU A 47 -12.67 -21.97 13.13
C GLU A 47 -14.10 -22.50 13.27
N ASN A 48 -15.07 -21.62 13.56
CA ASN A 48 -16.45 -22.08 13.81
C ASN A 48 -17.32 -22.11 12.54
N TYR A 49 -16.98 -21.31 11.52
CA TYR A 49 -17.80 -21.15 10.32
C TYR A 49 -17.02 -21.38 9.01
N GLY A 50 -15.74 -21.78 9.09
CA GLY A 50 -14.94 -22.11 7.91
C GLY A 50 -14.60 -20.91 7.02
N PHE A 51 -14.63 -19.67 7.55
CA PHE A 51 -14.35 -18.49 6.73
C PHE A 51 -12.94 -18.50 6.14
N SER A 52 -12.81 -17.99 4.92
CA SER A 52 -11.50 -17.66 4.35
C SER A 52 -10.95 -16.42 5.06
N GLN A 53 -9.63 -16.23 5.04
CA GLN A 53 -9.00 -15.04 5.64
C GLN A 53 -9.55 -13.74 5.03
N ALA A 54 -9.78 -13.72 3.71
CA ALA A 54 -10.29 -12.56 3.00
C ALA A 54 -11.73 -12.22 3.40
N HIS A 55 -12.61 -13.23 3.43
CA HIS A 55 -14.01 -13.05 3.82
C HIS A 55 -14.14 -12.65 5.29
N ALA A 56 -13.37 -13.28 6.17
CA ALA A 56 -13.35 -12.94 7.59
C ALA A 56 -12.87 -11.49 7.79
N ASN A 57 -11.78 -11.08 7.12
CA ASN A 57 -11.31 -9.71 7.19
C ASN A 57 -12.36 -8.71 6.68
N ALA A 58 -13.02 -8.99 5.55
CA ALA A 58 -14.05 -8.12 5.00
C ALA A 58 -15.19 -7.88 6.01
N LEU A 59 -15.76 -8.95 6.56
CA LEU A 59 -16.86 -8.88 7.54
C LEU A 59 -16.43 -8.21 8.85
N VAL A 60 -15.29 -8.62 9.41
CA VAL A 60 -14.77 -8.05 10.68
C VAL A 60 -14.52 -6.57 10.54
N MET A 61 -13.78 -6.16 9.50
CA MET A 61 -13.42 -4.76 9.34
C MET A 61 -14.65 -3.88 9.03
N PHE A 62 -15.61 -4.38 8.25
CA PHE A 62 -16.87 -3.69 8.02
C PHE A 62 -17.64 -3.48 9.33
N SER A 63 -17.76 -4.54 10.14
CA SER A 63 -18.45 -4.50 11.44
C SER A 63 -17.76 -3.56 12.46
N ARG A 64 -16.48 -3.24 12.23
CA ARG A 64 -15.69 -2.27 13.01
C ARG A 64 -15.74 -0.85 12.44
N GLY A 65 -16.63 -0.58 11.47
CA GLY A 65 -16.81 0.74 10.86
C GLY A 65 -15.87 1.05 9.70
N SER A 66 -14.99 0.12 9.31
CA SER A 66 -14.09 0.30 8.17
C SER A 66 -14.73 -0.27 6.91
N THR A 67 -15.38 0.56 6.10
CA THR A 67 -16.14 0.12 4.91
C THR A 67 -15.28 -0.11 3.67
N THR A 68 -14.12 0.56 3.55
CA THR A 68 -13.25 0.51 2.36
C THR A 68 -11.81 0.10 2.68
N THR A 69 -11.19 -0.67 1.80
CA THR A 69 -9.76 -1.03 1.91
C THR A 69 -8.82 0.12 1.57
N ARG A 70 -9.35 1.19 0.96
CA ARG A 70 -8.62 2.45 0.73
C ARG A 70 -8.55 3.26 2.01
N LYS A 71 -7.34 3.57 2.44
CA LYS A 71 -7.06 4.45 3.58
C LYS A 71 -6.88 5.91 3.16
N PHE A 72 -6.43 6.12 1.93
CA PHE A 72 -6.09 7.43 1.38
C PHE A 72 -6.70 7.55 0.00
N GLU A 73 -7.43 8.64 -0.24
CA GLU A 73 -7.96 8.95 -1.57
C GLU A 73 -6.89 9.64 -2.43
N THR A 74 -6.07 10.49 -1.79
CA THR A 74 -5.02 11.25 -2.47
C THR A 74 -3.63 11.02 -1.84
N PRO A 75 -2.53 11.29 -2.58
CA PRO A 75 -1.19 11.34 -2.00
C PRO A 75 -1.07 12.37 -0.87
N SER A 76 -1.86 13.45 -0.92
CA SER A 76 -1.91 14.47 0.13
C SER A 76 -2.40 13.90 1.45
N ASP A 77 -3.44 13.06 1.43
CA ASP A 77 -3.98 12.42 2.63
C ASP A 77 -2.94 11.50 3.27
N TYR A 78 -2.20 10.76 2.43
CA TYR A 78 -1.07 9.95 2.90
C TYR A 78 -0.02 10.84 3.62
N PHE A 79 0.43 11.93 2.99
CA PHE A 79 1.44 12.80 3.59
C PHE A 79 1.01 13.51 4.87
N LYS A 80 -0.31 13.70 5.09
CA LYS A 80 -0.85 14.23 6.35
C LYS A 80 -0.88 13.18 7.47
N SER A 81 -0.87 11.89 7.12
CA SER A 81 -1.00 10.78 8.07
C SER A 81 0.31 10.28 8.67
N ILE A 82 1.45 10.72 8.12
CA ILE A 82 2.79 10.24 8.49
C ILE A 82 3.56 11.32 9.27
N ASP A 83 4.71 10.93 9.85
CA ASP A 83 5.59 11.85 10.56
C ASP A 83 5.98 13.07 9.70
N PRO A 84 5.98 14.30 10.24
CA PRO A 84 6.27 15.51 9.47
C PRO A 84 7.64 15.52 8.77
N VAL A 85 8.67 14.92 9.38
CA VAL A 85 10.01 14.82 8.78
C VAL A 85 9.96 13.91 7.57
N GLN A 86 9.33 12.74 7.71
CA GLN A 86 9.13 11.81 6.59
C GLN A 86 8.29 12.46 5.48
N ALA A 87 7.23 13.18 5.83
CA ALA A 87 6.38 13.88 4.88
C ALA A 87 7.15 14.96 4.11
N LYS A 88 8.03 15.71 4.78
CA LYS A 88 8.91 16.70 4.14
C LYS A 88 9.85 16.03 3.14
N THR A 89 10.49 14.94 3.53
CA THR A 89 11.41 14.17 2.69
C THR A 89 10.68 13.61 1.46
N LEU A 90 9.54 12.93 1.64
CA LEU A 90 8.78 12.38 0.52
C LEU A 90 8.25 13.47 -0.44
N ARG A 91 7.78 14.61 0.08
CA ARG A 91 7.39 15.74 -0.78
C ARG A 91 8.57 16.24 -1.61
N LYS A 92 9.79 16.31 -1.05
CA LYS A 92 11.01 16.66 -1.79
C LYS A 92 11.29 15.63 -2.89
N VAL A 93 11.27 14.33 -2.56
CA VAL A 93 11.45 13.21 -3.51
C VAL A 93 10.49 13.30 -4.70
N PHE A 94 9.18 13.36 -4.44
CA PHE A 94 8.19 13.39 -5.52
C PHE A 94 8.24 14.70 -6.33
N ARG A 95 8.62 15.82 -5.71
CA ARG A 95 8.82 17.09 -6.43
C ARG A 95 9.97 16.99 -7.43
N ILE A 96 11.13 16.47 -7.02
CA ILE A 96 12.29 16.28 -7.90
C ILE A 96 11.92 15.39 -9.08
N LEU A 97 11.26 14.26 -8.81
CA LEU A 97 10.84 13.32 -9.86
C LEU A 97 9.83 13.95 -10.81
N LYS A 98 8.82 14.67 -10.31
CA LYS A 98 7.81 15.32 -11.15
C LYS A 98 8.38 16.49 -11.96
N ALA A 99 9.41 17.18 -11.46
CA ALA A 99 10.10 18.21 -12.22
C ALA A 99 10.88 17.59 -13.40
N LYS A 100 11.52 16.43 -13.21
CA LYS A 100 12.29 15.77 -14.28
C LYS A 100 11.43 14.97 -15.25
N TYR A 101 10.36 14.36 -14.76
CA TYR A 101 9.46 13.47 -15.50
C TYR A 101 8.01 13.96 -15.36
N PRO A 102 7.67 15.10 -15.98
CA PRO A 102 6.33 15.71 -15.85
C PRO A 102 5.21 14.79 -16.35
N GLU A 103 5.51 13.85 -17.25
CA GLU A 103 4.57 12.87 -17.79
C GLU A 103 4.15 11.77 -16.81
N LEU A 104 4.87 11.60 -15.68
CA LEU A 104 4.51 10.62 -14.66
C LEU A 104 3.36 11.13 -13.80
N GLU A 105 2.36 10.30 -13.57
CA GLU A 105 1.26 10.59 -12.67
C GLU A 105 1.60 10.19 -11.25
N LEU A 106 1.45 11.11 -10.29
CA LEU A 106 1.49 10.79 -8.86
C LEU A 106 0.09 10.36 -8.41
N VAL A 107 -0.04 9.09 -8.03
CA VAL A 107 -1.30 8.47 -7.62
C VAL A 107 -1.15 7.79 -6.26
N THR A 108 -2.28 7.45 -5.64
CA THR A 108 -2.29 6.54 -4.49
C THR A 108 -2.58 5.12 -4.98
N ALA A 109 -1.65 4.20 -4.74
CA ALA A 109 -1.84 2.77 -5.01
C ALA A 109 -1.33 1.94 -3.82
N TRP A 110 -2.07 0.88 -3.46
CA TRP A 110 -1.80 0.07 -2.26
C TRP A 110 -1.67 0.91 -0.97
N ASN A 111 -2.43 2.01 -0.87
CA ASN A 111 -2.35 2.98 0.23
C ASN A 111 -0.97 3.63 0.39
N GLN A 112 -0.22 3.79 -0.71
CA GLN A 112 1.09 4.44 -0.76
C GLN A 112 1.15 5.41 -1.96
N PRO A 113 2.00 6.45 -1.90
CA PRO A 113 2.24 7.35 -3.02
C PRO A 113 3.12 6.69 -4.09
N MET A 114 2.62 6.62 -5.32
CA MET A 114 3.29 5.98 -6.46
C MET A 114 3.34 6.90 -7.68
N LEU A 115 4.42 6.84 -8.44
CA LEU A 115 4.51 7.37 -9.80
C LEU A 115 4.26 6.26 -10.80
N ARG A 116 3.46 6.57 -11.82
CA ARG A 116 3.17 5.67 -12.94
C ARG A 116 3.18 6.40 -14.28
N LYS A 117 3.43 5.65 -15.34
CA LYS A 117 3.22 6.05 -16.74
C LYS A 117 2.08 5.20 -17.32
N GLY A 118 0.92 5.79 -17.53
CA GLY A 118 -0.29 5.04 -17.86
C GLY A 118 -0.61 4.01 -16.76
N THR A 119 -0.54 2.72 -17.08
CA THR A 119 -0.79 1.63 -16.12
C THR A 119 0.47 1.08 -15.44
N HIS A 120 1.66 1.53 -15.86
CA HIS A 120 2.94 0.98 -15.41
C HIS A 120 3.54 1.81 -14.27
N TYR A 121 3.74 1.20 -13.10
CA TYR A 121 4.35 1.85 -11.94
C TYR A 121 5.87 1.87 -12.04
N VAL A 122 6.47 3.04 -11.85
CA VAL A 122 7.92 3.26 -12.05
C VAL A 122 8.66 3.61 -10.77
N PHE A 123 7.95 4.19 -9.80
CA PHE A 123 8.54 4.57 -8.52
C PHE A 123 7.47 4.63 -7.44
N GLY A 124 7.82 4.26 -6.22
CA GLY A 124 6.96 4.39 -5.07
C GLY A 124 7.75 4.60 -3.80
N ALA A 125 7.07 5.09 -2.77
CA ALA A 125 7.66 5.21 -1.45
C ALA A 125 6.69 4.78 -0.36
N SER A 126 7.24 4.27 0.73
CA SER A 126 6.50 4.00 1.96
C SER A 126 7.34 4.36 3.18
N VAL A 127 6.67 4.53 4.33
CA VAL A 127 7.34 4.86 5.59
C VAL A 127 7.29 3.69 6.56
N ALA A 128 8.37 3.51 7.30
CA ALA A 128 8.46 2.70 8.51
C ALA A 128 8.90 3.58 9.69
N LYS A 129 8.91 3.05 10.91
CA LYS A 129 9.27 3.84 12.11
C LYS A 129 10.64 4.54 11.97
N ASN A 130 11.64 3.82 11.47
CA ASN A 130 13.04 4.27 11.49
C ASN A 130 13.61 4.64 10.12
N HIS A 131 12.83 4.48 9.04
CA HIS A 131 13.32 4.72 7.68
C HIS A 131 12.17 4.90 6.70
N ILE A 132 12.50 5.46 5.54
CA ILE A 132 11.68 5.48 4.34
C ILE A 132 12.16 4.35 3.42
N LEU A 133 11.23 3.69 2.74
CA LEU A 133 11.53 2.77 1.65
C LEU A 133 11.19 3.43 0.32
N ILE A 134 12.13 3.43 -0.61
CA ILE A 134 11.90 3.82 -2.02
C ILE A 134 11.97 2.57 -2.90
N ALA A 135 11.15 2.51 -3.95
CA ALA A 135 10.97 1.32 -4.75
C ALA A 135 10.85 1.63 -6.24
N PRO A 136 11.69 1.05 -7.12
CA PRO A 136 11.49 1.09 -8.58
C PRO A 136 10.53 0.01 -9.11
N PHE A 137 9.97 -0.83 -8.21
CA PHE A 137 9.12 -2.00 -8.51
C PHE A 137 9.73 -3.14 -9.32
N ASP A 138 10.89 -2.90 -9.92
CA ASP A 138 11.68 -3.90 -10.64
C ASP A 138 13.00 -4.18 -9.89
N SER A 139 13.22 -5.44 -9.49
CA SER A 139 14.45 -5.87 -8.83
C SER A 139 15.67 -5.75 -9.74
N GLU A 140 15.49 -5.84 -11.05
CA GLU A 140 16.60 -5.74 -12.00
C GLU A 140 17.10 -4.30 -12.16
N VAL A 141 16.27 -3.29 -11.86
CA VAL A 141 16.71 -1.89 -11.74
C VAL A 141 17.68 -1.76 -10.56
N ILE A 142 17.33 -2.33 -9.41
CA ILE A 142 18.19 -2.33 -8.21
C ILE A 142 19.51 -3.03 -8.51
N LYS A 143 19.47 -4.22 -9.13
CA LYS A 143 20.69 -4.96 -9.50
C LYS A 143 21.61 -4.13 -10.40
N LYS A 144 21.06 -3.49 -11.44
CA LYS A 144 21.83 -2.62 -12.35
C LYS A 144 22.44 -1.40 -11.64
N MET A 145 21.79 -0.92 -10.59
CA MET A 145 22.25 0.22 -9.80
C MET A 145 23.14 -0.14 -8.61
N SER A 146 23.47 -1.42 -8.39
CA SER A 146 24.28 -1.88 -7.25
C SER A 146 25.55 -1.04 -7.01
N PRO A 147 26.33 -0.63 -8.03
CA PRO A 147 27.50 0.23 -7.81
C PRO A 147 27.16 1.61 -7.24
N GLN A 148 26.01 2.18 -7.60
CA GLN A 148 25.54 3.50 -7.15
C GLN A 148 24.87 3.43 -5.76
N LEU A 149 24.35 2.27 -5.39
CA LEU A 149 23.67 2.03 -4.12
C LEU A 149 24.63 1.56 -3.02
N LYS A 150 25.95 1.64 -3.22
CA LYS A 150 26.93 1.36 -2.17
C LYS A 150 26.70 2.30 -0.98
N GLY A 151 26.62 1.74 0.23
CA GLY A 151 26.31 2.49 1.45
C GLY A 151 24.82 2.60 1.77
N TYR A 152 23.93 2.21 0.85
CA TYR A 152 22.51 2.12 1.13
C TYR A 152 22.12 0.72 1.62
N LYS A 153 21.10 0.65 2.47
CA LYS A 153 20.47 -0.62 2.82
C LYS A 153 19.52 -1.05 1.69
N VAL A 154 19.97 -1.99 0.87
CA VAL A 154 19.23 -2.49 -0.29
C VAL A 154 18.51 -3.80 0.03
N ASN A 155 17.22 -3.86 -0.25
CA ASN A 155 16.41 -5.08 -0.24
C ASN A 155 16.13 -5.54 -1.68
N LYS A 156 15.47 -6.70 -1.85
CA LYS A 156 15.16 -7.26 -3.18
C LYS A 156 14.43 -6.29 -4.13
N LYS A 157 13.54 -5.45 -3.61
CA LYS A 157 12.69 -4.54 -4.40
C LYS A 157 12.66 -3.10 -3.89
N THR A 158 13.39 -2.81 -2.81
CA THR A 158 13.35 -1.49 -2.16
C THR A 158 14.73 -1.10 -1.68
N VAL A 159 14.94 0.21 -1.50
CA VAL A 159 16.11 0.77 -0.85
C VAL A 159 15.62 1.54 0.37
N ALA A 160 16.23 1.31 1.53
CA ALA A 160 15.93 2.05 2.74
C ALA A 160 16.81 3.30 2.84
N VAL A 161 16.18 4.43 3.17
CA VAL A 161 16.84 5.73 3.38
C VAL A 161 16.38 6.32 4.72
N PRO A 162 17.18 7.21 5.36
CA PRO A 162 16.79 7.87 6.60
C PRO A 162 15.46 8.64 6.48
N ASN A 163 14.79 8.89 7.61
CA ASN A 163 13.54 9.67 7.62
C ASN A 163 13.74 11.11 7.15
N ASP A 164 14.90 11.68 7.47
CA ASP A 164 15.39 13.01 7.13
C ASP A 164 16.39 12.99 5.96
N TRP A 165 16.34 11.94 5.13
CA TRP A 165 17.28 11.71 4.04
C TRP A 165 17.55 12.99 3.22
N ASP A 166 18.82 13.41 3.17
CA ASP A 166 19.24 14.40 2.19
C ASP A 166 19.19 13.75 0.81
N VAL A 167 18.08 14.03 0.13
CA VAL A 167 17.69 13.35 -1.12
C VAL A 167 18.80 13.43 -2.15
N ASP A 168 19.45 12.29 -2.41
CA ASP A 168 20.39 12.13 -3.51
C ASP A 168 19.62 12.11 -4.84
N GLU A 169 19.56 13.27 -5.49
CA GLU A 169 18.83 13.43 -6.75
C GLU A 169 19.38 12.51 -7.83
N LYS A 170 20.70 12.27 -7.87
CA LYS A 170 21.33 11.46 -8.91
C LYS A 170 20.86 10.02 -8.82
N ILE A 171 20.83 9.44 -7.61
CA ILE A 171 20.30 8.09 -7.40
C ILE A 171 18.81 8.04 -7.76
N LEU A 172 18.04 9.02 -7.31
CA LEU A 172 16.60 9.06 -7.54
C LEU A 172 16.23 9.11 -9.03
N LEU A 173 16.86 10.03 -9.78
CA LEU A 173 16.65 10.19 -11.21
C LEU A 173 17.13 8.97 -11.98
N ASN A 174 18.29 8.40 -11.63
CA ASN A 174 18.79 7.19 -12.28
C ASN A 174 17.89 5.99 -12.02
N MET A 175 17.28 5.88 -10.84
CA MET A 175 16.32 4.82 -10.51
C MET A 175 15.11 4.86 -11.43
N VAL A 176 14.48 6.04 -11.57
CA VAL A 176 13.32 6.21 -12.45
C VAL A 176 13.69 6.08 -13.93
N LYS A 177 14.84 6.60 -14.35
CA LYS A 177 15.35 6.42 -15.71
C LYS A 177 15.49 4.94 -16.07
N ASN A 178 16.05 4.13 -15.18
CA ASN A 178 16.22 2.70 -15.43
C ASN A 178 14.88 1.96 -15.42
N ALA A 179 13.95 2.31 -14.52
CA ALA A 179 12.60 1.75 -14.52
C ALA A 179 11.85 2.04 -15.84
N LEU A 180 11.95 3.28 -16.36
CA LEU A 180 11.34 3.67 -17.63
C LEU A 180 11.99 3.02 -18.87
N SER A 181 13.25 2.62 -18.78
CA SER A 181 13.97 1.98 -19.89
C SER A 181 13.62 0.50 -20.07
N ARG A 182 12.89 -0.10 -19.12
CA ARG A 182 12.39 -1.47 -19.20
C ARG A 182 11.08 -1.46 -19.97
N LYS A 183 10.97 -2.32 -20.99
CA LYS A 183 9.73 -2.57 -21.74
C LYS A 183 8.78 -3.41 -20.89
#